data_AF-A0A7C4RCB3-F1
#
_entry.id   AF-A0A7C4RCB3-F1
#
_cell.length_a   1.000
_cell.length_b   1.000
_cell.length_c   1.000
_cell.angle_alpha   90.00
_cell.angle_beta   90.00
_cell.angle_gamma   90.00
#
_symmetry.space_group_name_H-M   'P 1'
#
loop_
_entity.id
_entity.type
_entity.pdbx_description
1 polymer ?
#
loop_
_entity_poly.entity_id
_entity_poly.type
_entity_poly.pdbx_seq_one_letter_code
_entity_poly.pdbx_strand_id
1 'polypeptide(L)'
;MSLEEISYIIGFIIILALTLVLYLARKKEPKGRLIQGFVGICGGVVTMFSLFLPWIYVELSGGISLTGLEIGEAFIYVLNNQFLKAISYFLLLASILIIVGGFIHVLGYKIGKKTIETAAGLSLFISVVVIIGLSFIPIGTLHIIIESSPFYYVFGAFLGVISTRLERT
;
A
#
# COMPACT_ATOMS: atom_id res chain seq x y z
N MET A 1 -8.95 1.12 -14.51
CA MET A 1 -7.81 2.04 -14.62
C MET A 1 -6.65 1.24 -15.17
N SER A 2 -6.01 1.69 -16.24
CA SER A 2 -4.91 0.96 -16.87
C SER A 2 -3.63 1.06 -16.03
N LEU A 3 -2.72 0.08 -16.16
CA LEU A 3 -1.39 0.14 -15.52
C LEU A 3 -0.62 1.40 -15.95
N GLU A 4 -0.82 1.88 -17.17
CA GLU A 4 -0.24 3.13 -17.66
C GLU A 4 -0.74 4.34 -16.87
N GLU A 5 -2.07 4.48 -16.70
CA GLU A 5 -2.65 5.57 -15.91
C GLU A 5 -2.12 5.56 -14.47
N ILE A 6 -1.98 4.38 -13.87
CA ILE A 6 -1.48 4.22 -12.50
C ILE A 6 -0.01 4.65 -12.43
N SER A 7 0.79 4.29 -13.43
CA SER A 7 2.20 4.68 -13.51
C SER A 7 2.37 6.20 -13.62
N TYR A 8 1.50 6.88 -14.38
CA TYR A 8 1.51 8.35 -14.47
C TYR A 8 1.16 9.01 -13.13
N ILE A 9 0.14 8.51 -12.42
CA ILE A 9 -0.22 9.03 -11.09
C ILE A 9 0.94 8.84 -10.11
N ILE A 10 1.58 7.66 -10.11
CA ILE A 10 2.73 7.38 -9.25
C ILE A 10 3.90 8.32 -9.57
N GLY A 11 4.24 8.47 -10.85
CA GLY A 11 5.29 9.37 -11.29
C GLY A 11 5.02 10.81 -10.84
N PHE A 12 3.78 11.28 -11.00
CA PHE A 12 3.35 12.59 -10.53
C PHE A 12 3.52 12.76 -9.02
N ILE A 13 3.05 11.80 -8.21
CA ILE A 13 3.17 11.83 -6.74
C ILE A 13 4.65 11.90 -6.31
N ILE A 14 5.52 11.08 -6.91
CA ILE A 14 6.94 11.05 -6.56
C ILE A 14 7.64 12.36 -6.96
N ILE A 15 7.38 12.88 -8.16
CA ILE A 15 7.96 14.16 -8.61
C ILE A 15 7.51 15.31 -7.72
N LEU A 16 6.22 15.34 -7.35
CA LEU A 16 5.68 16.35 -6.44
C LEU A 16 6.35 16.27 -5.06
N ALA A 17 6.47 15.06 -4.50
CA ALA A 17 7.13 14.82 -3.22
C ALA A 17 8.61 15.27 -3.26
N LEU A 18 9.34 14.88 -4.31
CA LEU A 18 10.73 15.25 -4.49
C LEU A 18 10.89 16.77 -4.60
N THR A 19 10.04 17.42 -5.40
CA THR A 19 10.06 18.88 -5.57
C THR A 19 9.83 19.60 -4.24
N LEU A 20 8.84 19.14 -3.46
CA LEU A 20 8.54 19.70 -2.15
C LEU A 20 9.70 19.52 -1.16
N VAL A 21 10.29 18.32 -1.11
CA VAL A 21 11.45 18.01 -0.25
C VAL A 21 12.65 18.87 -0.63
N LEU A 22 12.97 18.98 -1.92
CA LEU A 22 14.08 19.82 -2.41
C LEU A 22 13.86 21.30 -2.09
N TYR A 23 12.62 21.79 -2.24
CA TYR A 23 12.26 23.16 -1.89
C TYR A 23 12.45 23.45 -0.40
N LEU A 24 11.95 22.57 0.48
CA LEU A 24 12.06 22.76 1.93
C LEU A 24 13.49 22.50 2.45
N ALA A 25 14.24 21.61 1.81
CA ALA A 25 15.65 21.42 2.09
C ALA A 25 16.46 22.70 1.78
N ARG A 26 16.15 23.41 0.69
CA ARG A 26 16.74 24.73 0.38
C ARG A 26 16.41 25.77 1.46
N LYS A 27 15.23 25.67 2.10
CA LYS A 27 14.82 26.49 3.25
C LYS A 27 15.47 26.09 4.58
N LYS A 28 16.38 25.12 4.60
CA LYS A 28 17.07 24.60 5.80
C LYS A 28 16.13 24.00 6.85
N GLU A 29 14.99 23.46 6.42
CA GLU A 29 14.11 22.70 7.30
C GLU A 29 14.79 21.42 7.83
N PRO A 30 14.33 20.85 8.97
CA PRO A 30 14.93 19.67 9.57
C PRO A 30 14.96 18.48 8.60
N LYS A 31 16.16 18.03 8.22
CA LYS A 31 16.36 16.95 7.24
C LYS A 31 15.69 15.64 7.64
N GLY A 32 15.71 15.30 8.93
CA GLY A 32 15.07 14.08 9.45
C GLY A 32 13.58 14.03 9.13
N ARG A 33 12.88 15.15 9.30
CA ARG A 33 11.45 15.29 8.97
C ARG A 33 11.19 15.10 7.48
N LEU A 34 12.03 15.69 6.62
CA LEU A 34 11.89 15.60 5.17
C LEU A 34 12.10 14.17 4.67
N ILE A 35 13.16 13.50 5.15
CA ILE A 35 13.47 12.11 4.80
C ILE A 35 12.34 11.19 5.26
N GLN A 36 11.91 11.33 6.52
CA GLN A 36 10.81 10.54 7.05
C GLN A 36 9.53 10.71 6.24
N GLY A 37 9.14 11.95 5.94
CA GLY A 37 7.93 12.23 5.18
C GLY A 37 8.01 11.65 3.76
N PHE A 38 9.17 11.79 3.11
CA PHE A 38 9.40 11.21 1.79
C PHE A 38 9.36 9.67 1.79
N VAL A 39 10.03 9.02 2.75
CA VAL A 39 10.00 7.56 2.91
C VAL A 39 8.57 7.08 3.19
N GLY A 40 7.79 7.83 3.96
CA GLY A 40 6.36 7.57 4.16
C GLY A 40 5.58 7.62 2.85
N ILE A 41 5.78 8.66 2.02
CA ILE A 41 5.15 8.77 0.69
C ILE A 41 5.54 7.57 -0.18
N CYS A 42 6.83 7.22 -0.27
CA CYS A 42 7.29 6.07 -1.03
C CYS A 42 6.64 4.76 -0.54
N GLY A 43 6.56 4.55 0.78
CA GLY A 43 5.88 3.40 1.37
C GLY A 43 4.39 3.33 0.97
N GLY A 44 3.69 4.46 1.02
CA GLY A 44 2.30 4.58 0.58
C GLY A 44 2.10 4.37 -0.93
N VAL A 45 3.05 4.81 -1.75
CA VAL A 45 3.04 4.57 -3.20
C VAL A 45 3.24 3.08 -3.51
N VAL A 46 4.17 2.42 -2.83
CA VAL A 46 4.42 0.98 -3.00
C VAL A 46 3.22 0.15 -2.58
N THR A 47 2.57 0.48 -1.45
CA THR A 47 1.32 -0.19 -1.03
C THR A 47 0.22 0.03 -2.05
N MET A 48 0.00 1.27 -2.48
CA MET A 48 -1.02 1.60 -3.47
C MET A 48 -0.79 0.84 -4.78
N PHE A 49 0.43 0.86 -5.31
CA PHE A 49 0.77 0.20 -6.57
C PHE A 49 0.57 -1.31 -6.51
N SER A 50 0.95 -1.95 -5.41
CA SER A 50 0.80 -3.39 -5.22
C SER A 50 -0.66 -3.85 -5.36
N LEU A 51 -1.65 -3.04 -4.97
CA LEU A 51 -3.07 -3.40 -5.10
C LEU A 51 -3.53 -3.58 -6.55
N PHE A 52 -2.81 -3.00 -7.51
CA PHE A 52 -3.10 -3.11 -8.94
C PHE A 52 -2.28 -4.19 -9.65
N LEU A 53 -1.36 -4.84 -8.93
CA LEU A 53 -0.62 -5.98 -9.47
C LEU A 53 -1.38 -7.28 -9.19
N PRO A 54 -1.13 -8.35 -9.97
CA PRO A 54 -1.69 -9.67 -9.71
C PRO A 54 -1.27 -10.19 -8.35
N TRP A 55 -2.23 -10.47 -7.46
CA TRP A 55 -1.96 -11.09 -6.16
C TRP A 55 -2.15 -12.60 -6.20
N ILE A 56 -3.07 -13.06 -7.04
CA ILE A 56 -3.41 -14.46 -7.21
C ILE A 56 -3.53 -14.75 -8.70
N TYR A 57 -3.05 -15.93 -9.10
CA TYR A 57 -3.37 -16.54 -10.36
C TYR A 57 -4.22 -17.80 -10.15
N VAL A 58 -5.32 -17.92 -10.89
CA VAL A 58 -6.25 -19.06 -10.82
C VAL A 58 -6.15 -19.87 -12.11
N GLU A 59 -5.75 -21.14 -12.00
CA GLU A 59 -5.53 -22.05 -13.14
C GLU A 59 -6.80 -22.72 -13.70
N LEU A 60 -8.00 -22.19 -13.44
CA LEU A 60 -9.23 -22.71 -14.04
C LEU A 60 -9.63 -21.89 -15.28
N SER A 61 -9.97 -22.57 -16.37
CA SER A 61 -10.71 -22.02 -17.51
C SER A 61 -10.05 -20.82 -18.21
N GLY A 62 -8.76 -20.94 -18.54
CA GLY A 62 -8.05 -19.95 -19.37
C GLY A 62 -7.05 -19.06 -18.63
N GLY A 63 -6.85 -19.29 -17.32
CA GLY A 63 -5.80 -18.61 -16.54
C GLY A 63 -6.16 -17.16 -16.26
N ILE A 64 -6.72 -16.90 -15.08
CA ILE A 64 -7.14 -15.55 -14.69
C ILE A 64 -6.23 -15.05 -13.56
N SER A 65 -5.55 -13.94 -13.82
CA SER A 65 -4.82 -13.18 -12.80
C SER A 65 -5.76 -12.17 -12.14
N LEU A 66 -5.82 -12.18 -10.81
CA LEU A 66 -6.64 -11.27 -10.03
C LEU A 66 -5.75 -10.29 -9.29
N THR A 67 -6.04 -9.00 -9.45
CA THR A 67 -5.35 -7.95 -8.70
C THR A 67 -5.79 -7.90 -7.23
N GLY A 68 -5.05 -7.17 -6.38
CA GLY A 68 -5.43 -6.97 -4.97
C GLY A 68 -6.80 -6.29 -4.79
N LEU A 69 -7.23 -5.46 -5.75
CA LEU A 69 -8.57 -4.85 -5.75
C LEU A 69 -9.67 -5.84 -6.18
N GLU A 70 -9.36 -6.73 -7.12
CA GLU A 70 -10.30 -7.72 -7.67
C GLU A 70 -10.40 -8.98 -6.80
N ILE A 71 -9.41 -9.22 -5.95
CA ILE A 71 -9.39 -10.31 -4.96
C ILE A 71 -10.67 -10.32 -4.14
N GLY A 72 -11.17 -9.15 -3.75
CA GLY A 72 -12.41 -9.03 -2.98
C GLY A 72 -13.62 -9.62 -3.71
N GLU A 73 -13.66 -9.53 -5.04
CA GLU A 73 -14.77 -10.06 -5.85
C GLU A 73 -14.67 -11.57 -6.04
N ALA A 74 -13.47 -12.09 -6.27
CA ALA A 74 -13.24 -13.54 -6.35
C ALA A 74 -13.55 -14.24 -5.01
N PHE A 75 -13.21 -13.61 -3.90
CA PHE A 75 -13.54 -14.12 -2.58
C PHE A 75 -15.02 -14.04 -2.23
N ILE A 76 -15.78 -13.07 -2.75
CA ILE A 76 -17.24 -13.07 -2.64
C ILE A 76 -17.81 -14.31 -3.31
N TYR A 77 -17.28 -14.70 -4.46
CA TYR A 77 -17.76 -15.88 -5.18
C TYR A 77 -17.50 -17.19 -4.41
N VAL A 78 -16.36 -17.28 -3.69
CA VAL A 78 -15.96 -18.50 -2.96
C VAL A 78 -16.51 -18.54 -1.53
N LEU A 79 -16.55 -17.42 -0.82
CA LEU A 79 -16.89 -17.35 0.61
C LEU A 79 -18.23 -16.65 0.89
N ASN A 80 -18.92 -16.14 -0.13
CA ASN A 80 -20.20 -15.43 -0.04
C ASN A 80 -20.21 -14.29 1.00
N ASN A 81 -19.07 -13.60 1.15
CA ASN A 81 -18.85 -12.63 2.22
C ASN A 81 -18.40 -11.26 1.67
N GLN A 82 -19.27 -10.26 1.78
CA GLN A 82 -19.01 -8.88 1.33
C GLN A 82 -17.91 -8.17 2.14
N PHE A 83 -17.57 -8.66 3.34
CA PHE A 83 -16.52 -8.10 4.19
C PHE A 83 -15.16 -8.06 3.48
N LEU A 84 -14.87 -9.04 2.60
CA LEU A 84 -13.59 -9.15 1.91
C LEU A 84 -13.43 -8.10 0.80
N LYS A 85 -14.52 -7.65 0.16
CA LYS A 85 -14.47 -6.51 -0.77
C LYS A 85 -14.20 -5.20 -0.03
N ALA A 86 -14.75 -5.03 1.17
CA ALA A 86 -14.43 -3.86 2.00
C ALA A 86 -12.95 -3.80 2.36
N ILE A 87 -12.30 -4.95 2.59
CA ILE A 87 -10.87 -5.02 2.92
C ILE A 87 -9.99 -4.37 1.85
N SER A 88 -10.18 -4.69 0.56
CA SER A 88 -9.37 -4.09 -0.51
C SER A 88 -9.53 -2.56 -0.57
N TYR A 89 -10.73 -2.04 -0.33
CA TYR A 89 -10.96 -0.59 -0.24
C TYR A 89 -10.36 0.04 1.02
N PHE A 90 -10.35 -0.67 2.15
CA PHE A 90 -9.66 -0.21 3.37
C PHE A 90 -8.14 -0.17 3.16
N LEU A 91 -7.56 -1.15 2.47
CA LEU A 91 -6.15 -1.15 2.08
C LEU A 91 -5.83 0.03 1.16
N LEU A 92 -6.66 0.27 0.14
CA LEU A 92 -6.53 1.44 -0.74
C LEU A 92 -6.60 2.74 0.06
N LEU A 93 -7.60 2.90 0.92
CA LEU A 93 -7.74 4.07 1.79
C LEU A 93 -6.51 4.25 2.69
N ALA A 94 -6.01 3.18 3.30
CA ALA A 94 -4.82 3.22 4.13
C ALA A 94 -3.59 3.70 3.35
N SER A 95 -3.39 3.21 2.11
CA SER A 95 -2.29 3.65 1.25
C SER A 95 -2.37 5.16 0.93
N ILE A 96 -3.57 5.67 0.62
CA ILE A 96 -3.81 7.10 0.38
C ILE A 96 -3.51 7.91 1.64
N LEU A 97 -3.97 7.45 2.81
CA LEU A 97 -3.70 8.12 4.09
C LEU A 97 -2.20 8.16 4.43
N ILE A 98 -1.44 7.12 4.09
CA ILE A 98 0.02 7.11 4.23
C ILE A 98 0.65 8.18 3.33
N ILE A 99 0.26 8.26 2.06
CA ILE A 99 0.77 9.27 1.11
C ILE A 99 0.44 10.68 1.60
N VAL A 100 -0.82 10.94 1.93
CA VAL A 100 -1.29 12.26 2.41
C VAL A 100 -0.60 12.62 3.73
N GLY A 101 -0.52 11.67 4.68
CA GLY A 101 0.21 11.84 5.93
C GLY A 101 1.69 12.18 5.71
N GLY A 102 2.31 11.54 4.71
CA GLY A 102 3.66 11.82 4.24
C GLY A 102 3.83 13.27 3.79
N PHE A 103 2.97 13.77 2.90
CA PHE A 103 3.00 15.18 2.47
C PHE A 103 2.80 16.16 3.64
N ILE A 104 1.82 15.89 4.51
CA ILE A 104 1.52 16.70 5.69
C ILE A 104 2.73 16.74 6.65
N HIS A 105 3.44 15.63 6.81
CA HIS A 105 4.64 15.55 7.64
C HIS A 105 5.81 16.33 7.02
N VAL A 106 6.02 16.21 5.70
CA VAL A 106 7.02 17.01 4.98
C VAL A 106 6.80 18.52 5.22
N LEU A 107 5.54 18.96 5.18
CA LEU A 107 5.13 20.34 5.44
C LEU A 107 5.34 20.82 6.89
N GLY A 108 5.66 19.94 7.84
CA GLY A 108 5.97 20.32 9.23
C GLY A 108 4.91 19.93 10.26
N TYR A 109 3.81 19.31 9.85
CA TYR A 109 2.71 19.02 10.77
C TYR A 109 2.87 17.64 11.41
N LYS A 110 2.92 17.60 12.75
CA LYS A 110 3.03 16.37 13.56
C LYS A 110 1.91 15.36 13.32
N ILE A 111 0.72 15.84 12.91
CA ILE A 111 -0.41 14.95 12.58
C ILE A 111 -0.08 14.03 11.40
N GLY A 112 0.76 14.48 10.46
CA GLY A 112 1.21 13.66 9.33
C GLY A 112 1.91 12.39 9.78
N LYS A 113 2.87 12.50 10.71
CA LYS A 113 3.56 11.35 11.32
C LYS A 113 2.59 10.35 11.94
N LYS A 114 1.62 10.83 12.74
CA LYS A 114 0.64 9.97 13.43
C LYS A 114 -0.29 9.28 12.43
N THR A 115 -0.69 9.98 11.37
CA THR A 115 -1.49 9.40 10.29
C THR A 115 -0.73 8.29 9.57
N ILE A 116 0.55 8.51 9.20
CA ILE A 116 1.39 7.48 8.59
C ILE A 116 1.48 6.25 9.49
N GLU A 117 1.79 6.44 10.77
CA GLU A 117 1.96 5.34 11.73
C GLU A 117 0.68 4.50 11.86
N THR A 118 -0.46 5.17 12.05
CA THR A 118 -1.75 4.51 12.23
C THR A 118 -2.19 3.78 10.96
N ALA A 119 -2.11 4.46 9.81
CA ALA A 119 -2.53 3.89 8.53
C ALA A 119 -1.61 2.76 8.08
N ALA A 120 -0.29 2.90 8.23
CA ALA A 120 0.68 1.85 7.90
C ALA A 120 0.56 0.64 8.84
N GLY A 121 0.34 0.87 10.14
CA GLY A 121 0.08 -0.20 11.10
C GLY A 121 -1.21 -0.97 10.78
N LEU A 122 -2.30 -0.26 10.48
CA LEU A 122 -3.57 -0.87 10.08
C LEU A 122 -3.42 -1.65 8.76
N SER A 123 -2.73 -1.05 7.79
CA SER A 123 -2.42 -1.65 6.49
C SER A 123 -1.65 -2.96 6.65
N LEU A 124 -0.60 -2.99 7.48
CA LEU A 124 0.16 -4.21 7.79
C LEU A 124 -0.74 -5.28 8.42
N PHE A 125 -1.50 -4.90 9.45
CA PHE A 125 -2.38 -5.83 10.15
C PHE A 125 -3.38 -6.50 9.20
N ILE A 126 -4.08 -5.71 8.41
CA ILE A 126 -5.07 -6.22 7.44
C ILE A 126 -4.39 -7.10 6.39
N SER A 127 -3.21 -6.72 5.89
CA SER A 127 -2.49 -7.50 4.88
C SER A 127 -2.09 -8.88 5.38
N VAL A 128 -1.60 -8.96 6.61
CA VAL A 128 -1.27 -10.23 7.26
C VAL A 128 -2.51 -11.11 7.39
N VAL A 129 -3.64 -10.54 7.80
CA VAL A 129 -4.92 -11.28 7.87
C VAL A 129 -5.33 -11.82 6.49
N VAL A 130 -5.17 -11.03 5.42
CA VAL A 130 -5.50 -11.47 4.05
C VAL A 130 -4.58 -12.60 3.59
N ILE A 131 -3.26 -12.48 3.78
CA ILE A 131 -2.29 -13.51 3.38
C ILE A 131 -2.52 -14.81 4.14
N ILE A 132 -2.79 -14.72 5.45
CA ILE A 132 -3.14 -15.89 6.26
C ILE A 132 -4.45 -16.51 5.77
N GLY A 133 -5.48 -15.71 5.53
CA GLY A 133 -6.77 -16.17 5.01
C GLY A 133 -6.61 -16.89 3.66
N LEU A 134 -5.76 -16.37 2.78
CA LEU A 134 -5.40 -16.99 1.51
C LEU A 134 -4.71 -18.35 1.68
N SER A 135 -3.86 -18.47 2.70
CA SER A 135 -3.09 -19.68 2.97
C SER A 135 -3.96 -20.85 3.45
N PHE A 136 -5.18 -20.58 3.92
CA PHE A 136 -6.13 -21.60 4.38
C PHE A 136 -7.10 -22.10 3.30
N ILE A 137 -7.03 -21.59 2.06
CA ILE A 137 -7.88 -22.08 0.97
C ILE A 137 -7.39 -23.46 0.52
N PRO A 138 -8.24 -24.51 0.55
CA PRO A 138 -7.83 -25.85 0.20
C PRO A 138 -7.47 -25.97 -1.30
N ILE A 139 -6.18 -26.22 -1.54
CA ILE A 139 -5.53 -26.35 -2.86
C ILE A 139 -6.23 -27.39 -3.76
N GLY A 140 -6.93 -28.36 -3.18
CA GLY A 140 -7.63 -29.42 -3.92
C GLY A 140 -8.92 -29.01 -4.63
N THR A 141 -9.42 -27.78 -4.45
CA THR A 141 -10.68 -27.32 -5.07
C THR A 141 -10.50 -26.20 -6.11
N LEU A 142 -9.47 -25.37 -5.95
CA LEU A 142 -9.00 -24.41 -6.94
C LEU A 142 -7.46 -24.41 -6.90
N HIS A 143 -6.81 -24.66 -8.02
CA HIS A 143 -5.37 -24.41 -8.19
C HIS A 143 -5.12 -22.90 -8.16
N ILE A 144 -4.79 -22.39 -6.97
CA ILE A 144 -4.50 -20.98 -6.69
C ILE A 144 -2.99 -20.84 -6.46
N ILE A 145 -2.34 -19.98 -7.23
CA ILE A 145 -0.94 -19.59 -7.04
C ILE A 145 -0.93 -18.18 -6.45
N ILE A 146 -0.27 -18.02 -5.30
CA ILE A 146 -0.05 -16.70 -4.69
C ILE A 146 1.16 -16.06 -5.37
N GLU A 147 0.95 -14.87 -5.93
CA GLU A 147 1.97 -14.09 -6.62
C GLU A 147 2.84 -13.28 -5.64
N SER A 148 3.88 -12.62 -6.12
CA SER A 148 4.79 -11.81 -5.28
C SER A 148 4.16 -10.49 -4.80
N SER A 149 3.11 -10.01 -5.46
CA SER A 149 2.51 -8.69 -5.22
C SER A 149 2.02 -8.42 -3.79
N PRO A 150 1.36 -9.35 -3.08
CA PRO A 150 0.96 -9.14 -1.68
C PRO A 150 2.16 -8.82 -0.77
N PHE A 151 3.34 -9.36 -1.07
CA PHE A 151 4.56 -9.08 -0.31
C PHE A 151 5.08 -7.67 -0.57
N TYR A 152 4.92 -7.13 -1.78
CA TYR A 152 5.21 -5.71 -2.04
C TYR A 152 4.29 -4.78 -1.24
N TYR A 153 3.03 -5.17 -1.03
CA TYR A 153 2.12 -4.43 -0.17
C TYR A 153 2.63 -4.40 1.28
N VAL A 154 2.96 -5.57 1.85
CA VAL A 154 3.52 -5.67 3.20
C VAL A 154 4.81 -4.84 3.32
N PHE A 155 5.70 -4.94 2.32
CA PHE A 155 6.94 -4.18 2.29
C PHE A 155 6.70 -2.67 2.30
N GLY A 156 5.79 -2.15 1.46
CA GLY A 156 5.46 -0.73 1.44
C GLY A 156 4.87 -0.24 2.77
N ALA A 157 4.01 -1.05 3.39
CA ALA A 157 3.42 -0.71 4.69
C ALA A 157 4.48 -0.74 5.81
N PHE A 158 5.45 -1.65 5.73
CA PHE A 158 6.60 -1.69 6.62
C PHE A 158 7.50 -0.46 6.47
N LEU A 159 7.76 0.00 5.23
CA LEU A 159 8.44 1.26 4.98
C LEU A 159 7.70 2.44 5.61
N GLY A 160 6.36 2.46 5.51
CA GLY A 160 5.51 3.44 6.19
C GLY A 160 5.75 3.47 7.70
N VAL A 161 5.74 2.31 8.37
CA VAL A 161 5.99 2.22 9.82
C VAL A 161 7.44 2.57 10.18
N ILE A 162 8.44 2.09 9.43
CA ILE A 162 9.84 2.43 9.69
C ILE A 162 10.04 3.94 9.57
N SER A 163 9.40 4.58 8.58
CA SER A 163 9.55 6.01 8.37
C SER A 163 9.27 6.78 9.66
N THR A 164 8.25 6.38 10.44
CA THR A 164 7.87 7.08 11.67
C THR A 164 8.84 6.91 12.83
N ARG A 165 9.74 5.93 12.74
CA ARG A 165 10.77 5.63 13.74
C ARG A 165 12.15 6.20 13.40
N LEU A 166 12.34 6.77 12.21
CA LEU A 166 13.62 7.38 11.80
C LEU A 166 14.01 8.60 12.67
N GLU A 167 13.04 9.20 13.35
CA GLU A 167 13.25 10.32 14.27
C GLU A 167 13.47 9.79 15.70
N ARG A 168 14.57 9.06 15.90
CA ARG A 168 15.14 8.72 17.20
C ARG A 168 16.66 8.67 17.08
N THR A 169 17.28 9.83 16.91
CA THR A 169 18.67 10.10 17.30
C THR A 169 18.90 11.60 17.33
#